data_AF-A0A4S9X798-F1
#
_entry.id   AF-A0A4S9X798-F1
#
_cell.length_a   1.000
_cell.length_b   1.000
_cell.length_c   1.000
_cell.angle_alpha   90.00
_cell.angle_beta   90.00
_cell.angle_gamma   90.00
#
_symmetry.space_group_name_H-M   'P 1'
#
loop_
_entity.id
_entity.type
_entity.pdbx_description
1 polymer ?
#
loop_
_entity_poly.entity_id
_entity_poly.type
_entity_poly.pdbx_seq_one_letter_code
_entity_poly.pdbx_strand_id
1 'polypeptide(L)' 'MCKRTWFGCGAHVPSVMDSIPKNEWCDCDPKTEKNGTEYPPMGSMTGVEKAMAGY' A
#
# COMPACT_ATOMS: atom_id res chain seq x y z
N MET A 1 -6.95 -7.83 -11.17
CA MET A 1 -6.62 -6.40 -11.09
C MET A 1 -5.69 -6.20 -9.90
N CYS A 2 -4.39 -5.99 -10.13
CA CYS A 2 -3.40 -5.83 -9.07
C CYS A 2 -3.45 -4.38 -8.57
N LYS A 3 -3.84 -4.19 -7.30
CA LYS A 3 -3.76 -2.88 -6.63
C LYS A 3 -2.39 -2.73 -5.98
N ARG A 4 -1.82 -1.53 -6.03
CA ARG A 4 -0.52 -1.19 -5.47
C ARG A 4 -0.63 -0.94 -3.97
N THR A 5 0.36 -1.44 -3.24
CA THR A 5 0.55 -1.17 -1.81
C THR A 5 2.03 -0.90 -1.54
N TRP A 6 2.35 -0.44 -0.33
CA TRP A 6 3.71 -0.15 0.11
C TRP A 6 4.25 -1.24 1.04
N PHE A 7 5.56 -1.32 1.15
CA PHE A 7 6.27 -2.26 2.01
C PHE A 7 7.46 -1.56 2.69
N GLY A 8 7.75 -1.92 3.93
CA GLY A 8 8.90 -1.38 4.69
C GLY A 8 8.50 -0.75 6.03
N CYS A 9 9.39 0.04 6.63
CA CYS A 9 9.19 0.60 7.98
C CYS A 9 8.10 1.70 8.06
N GLY A 10 7.59 2.16 6.92
CA GLY A 10 6.50 3.14 6.86
C GLY A 10 6.91 4.60 7.10
N ALA A 11 8.21 4.92 7.07
CA ALA A 11 8.71 6.30 7.15
C ALA A 11 8.58 7.07 5.82
N HIS A 12 8.50 6.35 4.69
CA HIS A 12 8.52 6.90 3.34
C HIS A 12 7.23 6.58 2.55
N VAL A 13 6.14 6.21 3.24
CA VAL A 13 4.84 5.88 2.60
C VAL A 13 4.30 7.02 1.74
N PRO A 14 4.26 8.29 2.19
CA PRO A 14 3.75 9.39 1.37
C PRO A 14 4.56 9.53 0.08
N SER A 15 5.88 9.52 0.17
CA SER A 15 6.76 9.63 -1.00
C SER A 15 6.52 8.55 -2.06
N VAL A 16 6.18 7.32 -1.66
CA VAL A 16 5.91 6.20 -2.59
C VAL A 16 4.47 6.21 -3.09
N MET A 17 3.51 6.40 -2.19
CA MET A 17 2.09 6.30 -2.51
C MET A 17 1.54 7.55 -3.19
N ASP A 18 2.06 8.75 -2.90
CA ASP A 18 1.57 10.01 -3.49
C ASP A 18 1.83 10.08 -5.00
N SER A 19 2.82 9.35 -5.50
CA SER A 19 3.08 9.21 -6.94
C SER A 19 2.12 8.24 -7.64
N ILE A 20 1.30 7.52 -6.88
CA ILE A 20 0.36 6.51 -7.37
C ILE A 20 -1.05 7.09 -7.30
N PRO A 21 -1.84 7.04 -8.38
CA PRO A 21 -3.23 7.49 -8.32
C PRO A 21 -4.03 6.61 -7.35
N LYS A 22 -4.91 7.24 -6.55
CA LYS A 22 -5.66 6.55 -5.48
C LYS A 22 -6.52 5.38 -5.96
N ASN A 23 -6.96 5.39 -7.21
CA ASN A 23 -7.72 4.29 -7.82
C ASN A 23 -6.92 2.99 -7.93
N GLU A 24 -5.59 3.08 -7.88
CA GLU A 24 -4.70 1.93 -7.93
C GLU A 24 -4.23 1.51 -6.53
N TRP A 25 -4.64 2.19 -5.46
CA TRP A 25 -4.27 1.80 -4.09
C TRP A 25 -5.07 0.58 -3.64
N CYS A 26 -4.50 -0.26 -2.77
CA CYS A 26 -5.25 -1.36 -2.13
C CYS A 26 -6.37 -0.78 -1.25
N ASP A 27 -7.64 -1.06 -1.56
CA ASP A 27 -8.78 -0.73 -0.67
C ASP A 27 -8.95 -1.78 0.45
N CYS A 28 -7.84 -2.32 0.91
CA CYS A 28 -7.78 -3.46 1.81
C CYS A 28 -7.79 -2.95 3.26
N ASP A 29 -8.58 -3.54 4.15
CA ASP A 29 -8.59 -3.18 5.57
C ASP A 29 -7.66 -4.10 6.39
N PRO A 30 -7.02 -3.61 7.47
CA PRO A 30 -7.14 -2.26 8.05
C PRO A 30 -6.24 -1.24 7.35
N LYS A 31 -6.71 0.01 7.24
CA LYS A 31 -5.88 1.13 6.75
C LYS A 31 -4.87 1.56 7.81
N THR A 32 -3.76 2.12 7.34
CA THR A 32 -2.71 2.67 8.20
C THR A 32 -2.75 4.19 8.15
N GLU A 33 -2.98 4.84 9.29
CA GLU A 33 -2.86 6.30 9.39
C GLU A 33 -1.38 6.69 9.49
N LYS A 34 -0.94 7.58 8.60
CA LYS A 34 0.38 8.21 8.65
C LYS A 34 0.24 9.70 8.45
N ASN A 35 0.72 10.48 9.42
CA ASN A 35 0.77 11.94 9.31
C ASN A 35 -0.60 12.57 8.96
N GLY A 36 -1.69 12.02 9.53
CA GLY A 36 -3.06 12.47 9.28
C GLY A 36 -3.65 12.05 7.93
N THR A 37 -2.98 11.17 7.17
CA THR A 37 -3.50 10.59 5.92
C THR A 37 -3.63 9.08 6.08
N GLU A 38 -4.79 8.53 5.68
CA GLU A 38 -5.00 7.09 5.62
C GLU A 38 -4.39 6.50 4.35
N TYR A 39 -3.46 5.57 4.53
CA TYR A 39 -2.83 4.80 3.47
C TYR A 39 -3.29 3.34 3.51
N PRO A 40 -3.17 2.61 2.39
CA PRO A 40 -3.41 1.17 2.38
C PRO A 40 -2.54 0.43 3.42
N PRO A 41 -2.94 -0.76 3.86
CA PRO A 41 -2.13 -1.59 4.75
C PRO A 41 -0.79 -1.89 4.12
N MET A 42 0.26 -1.96 4.95
CA MET A 42 1.54 -2.49 4.50
C MET A 42 1.34 -3.90 3.92
N GLY A 43 1.89 -4.15 2.74
CA GLY A 43 1.86 -5.49 2.15
C GLY A 43 2.50 -6.50 3.11
N SER A 44 1.85 -7.63 3.36
CA SER A 44 2.44 -8.73 4.13
C SER A 44 2.94 -9.81 3.18
N MET A 45 4.16 -10.30 3.44
CA MET A 45 4.72 -11.48 2.74
C MET A 45 4.02 -12.79 3.14
N THR A 46 2.95 -12.73 3.94
CA THR A 46 2.09 -13.85 4.31
C THR A 46 0.76 -13.85 3.55
N GLY A 47 0.45 -12.78 2.80
CA GLY A 47 -0.69 -12.65 1.86
C GLY A 47 -0.26 -12.38 0.42
N VAL A 48 0.94 -12.84 0.06
CA VAL A 48 1.68 -12.53 -1.19
C VAL A 48 1.04 -12.99 -2.49
N GLU A 49 -0.06 -13.72 -2.45
CA GLU A 49 -0.75 -14.10 -3.68
C GLU A 49 -1.40 -12.92 -4.42
N LYS A 50 -1.60 -11.75 -3.77
CA LYS A 50 -2.28 -10.59 -4.40
C LYS A 50 -1.49 -9.29 -4.49
N ALA A 51 -0.35 -9.16 -3.80
CA ALA A 51 0.40 -7.90 -3.75
C ALA A 51 1.66 -7.86 -4.63
N MET A 52 2.17 -9.01 -5.07
CA MET A 52 3.47 -9.10 -5.79
C MET A 52 3.38 -9.78 -7.16
N ALA A 53 2.18 -10.06 -7.69
CA ALA A 53 2.00 -10.59 -9.04
C ALA A 53 2.06 -9.46 -10.09
N GLY A 54 3.20 -8.77 -10.20
CA GLY A 54 3.32 -7.63 -11.12
C GLY A 54 4.70 -7.08 -11.43
N TYR A 55 5.80 -7.73 -10.99
CA TYR A 55 7.12 -7.54 -11.61
C TYR A 55 7.63 -8.90 -12.07
#